data_AF-A0A7J2MUH1-F1
#
_entry.id   AF-A0A7J2MUH1-F1
#
_cell.length_a   1.000
_cell.length_b   1.000
_cell.length_c   1.000
_cell.angle_alpha   90.00
_cell.angle_beta   90.00
_cell.angle_gamma   90.00
#
_symmetry.space_group_name_H-M   'P 1'
#
loop_
_entity.id
_entity.type
_entity.pdbx_description
1 polymer ?
#
loop_
_entity_poly.entity_id
_entity_poly.type
_entity_poly.pdbx_seq_one_letter_code
_entity_poly.pdbx_strand_id
1 'polypeptide(L)'
;MIEEAVTSARVMFTGYLKLDEYYDYLHKLFVWLGYEVNEVLYRHKERADGKKEIELVWECIKDVDSYTRFKINVNLFIGGIVKAEVVKDGKKVKMEKCDTDLKLKAKVVKDYKNHFENAFLKPFKYLYERVWYKATLDTWRGKLEEELIKIENEMKAFLNLQGIRVK
;
A
#
# COMPACT_ATOMS: atom_id res chain seq x y z
N MET A 1 -15.33 10.27 -12.54
CA MET A 1 -14.29 9.89 -11.56
C MET A 1 -13.53 11.10 -11.02
N ILE A 2 -13.41 11.24 -9.70
CA ILE A 2 -12.60 12.28 -9.02
C ILE A 2 -11.77 11.60 -7.93
N GLU A 3 -10.45 11.76 -7.93
CA GLU A 3 -9.57 11.27 -6.87
C GLU A 3 -9.25 12.38 -5.85
N GLU A 4 -9.31 12.04 -4.57
CA GLU A 4 -8.98 12.97 -3.50
C GLU A 4 -8.00 12.32 -2.52
N ALA A 5 -6.85 12.96 -2.30
CA ALA A 5 -5.85 12.47 -1.36
C ALA A 5 -6.35 12.62 0.09
N VAL A 6 -6.13 11.57 0.90
CA VAL A 6 -6.53 11.55 2.31
C VAL A 6 -5.29 11.64 3.19
N THR A 7 -4.44 10.62 3.14
CA THR A 7 -3.24 10.52 3.97
C THR A 7 -2.18 9.66 3.30
N SER A 8 -0.98 9.65 3.85
CA SER A 8 0.13 8.83 3.38
C SER A 8 0.96 8.32 4.54
N ALA A 9 1.46 7.10 4.41
CA ALA A 9 2.34 6.46 5.38
C ALA A 9 3.63 6.00 4.71
N ARG A 10 4.72 5.93 5.49
CA ARG A 10 6.01 5.46 5.01
C ARG A 10 6.67 4.56 6.05
N VAL A 11 7.05 3.36 5.64
CA VAL A 11 7.77 2.39 6.49
C VAL A 11 9.13 2.13 5.87
N MET A 12 10.19 2.45 6.60
CA MET A 12 11.57 2.20 6.19
C MET A 12 12.21 1.16 7.09
N PHE A 13 13.04 0.31 6.51
CA PHE A 13 13.81 -0.69 7.24
C PHE A 13 15.15 -0.96 6.56
N THR A 14 16.18 -1.09 7.37
CA THR A 14 17.55 -1.45 6.95
C THR A 14 18.00 -2.63 7.77
N GLY A 15 18.35 -3.73 7.11
CA GLY A 15 18.82 -4.92 7.82
C GLY A 15 18.73 -6.17 6.98
N TYR A 16 18.62 -7.31 7.66
CA TYR A 16 18.38 -8.61 7.03
C TYR A 16 16.89 -8.93 7.05
N LEU A 17 16.34 -9.24 5.89
CA LEU A 17 14.95 -9.59 5.70
C LEU A 17 14.86 -10.73 4.69
N LYS A 18 13.85 -11.58 4.83
CA LYS A 18 13.44 -12.48 3.75
C LYS A 18 12.45 -11.76 2.87
N LEU A 19 12.88 -11.44 1.65
CA LEU A 19 12.09 -10.59 0.77
C LEU A 19 10.78 -11.26 0.32
N ASP A 20 10.82 -12.55 0.04
CA ASP A 20 9.65 -13.37 -0.29
C ASP A 20 8.57 -13.30 0.80
N GLU A 21 8.95 -13.51 2.06
CA GLU A 21 8.02 -13.42 3.19
C GLU A 21 7.46 -11.99 3.37
N TYR A 22 8.27 -10.96 3.09
CA TYR A 22 7.84 -9.57 3.17
C TYR A 22 6.78 -9.22 2.11
N TYR A 23 7.00 -9.62 0.85
CA TYR A 23 6.03 -9.43 -0.23
C TYR A 23 4.74 -10.19 0.04
N ASP A 24 4.85 -11.47 0.42
CA ASP A 24 3.71 -12.32 0.74
C ASP A 24 2.85 -11.76 1.87
N TYR A 25 3.50 -11.28 2.94
CA TYR A 25 2.80 -10.70 4.08
C TYR A 25 2.05 -9.42 3.68
N LEU A 26 2.71 -8.50 2.97
CA LEU A 26 2.11 -7.27 2.50
C LEU A 26 0.90 -7.56 1.59
N HIS A 27 1.03 -8.49 0.65
CA HIS A 27 -0.06 -8.89 -0.24
C HIS A 27 -1.25 -9.47 0.54
N LYS A 28 -0.98 -10.44 1.43
CA LYS A 28 -2.00 -11.09 2.27
C LYS A 28 -2.73 -10.08 3.17
N LEU A 29 -2.01 -9.09 3.69
CA LEU A 29 -2.59 -8.02 4.51
C LEU A 29 -3.61 -7.20 3.73
N PHE A 30 -3.30 -6.79 2.49
CA PHE A 30 -4.25 -6.08 1.64
C PHE A 30 -5.48 -6.94 1.30
N VAL A 31 -5.27 -8.19 0.89
CA VAL A 31 -6.37 -9.13 0.59
C VAL A 31 -7.26 -9.35 1.81
N TRP A 32 -6.67 -9.52 3.01
CA TRP A 32 -7.40 -9.71 4.25
C TRP A 32 -8.23 -8.48 4.64
N LEU A 33 -7.74 -7.28 4.32
CA LEU A 33 -8.50 -6.03 4.48
C LEU A 33 -9.59 -5.83 3.40
N GLY A 34 -9.71 -6.76 2.46
CA GLY A 34 -10.71 -6.75 1.39
C GLY A 34 -10.33 -5.88 0.19
N TYR A 35 -9.04 -5.61 -0.01
CA TYR A 35 -8.55 -4.93 -1.20
C TYR A 35 -8.26 -5.92 -2.32
N GLU A 36 -8.65 -5.54 -3.54
CA GLU A 36 -8.13 -6.10 -4.78
C GLU A 36 -6.78 -5.44 -5.07
N VAL A 37 -5.74 -6.26 -5.26
CA VAL A 37 -4.36 -5.80 -5.48
C VAL A 37 -4.04 -5.92 -6.96
N ASN A 38 -3.81 -4.77 -7.62
CA ASN A 38 -3.40 -4.74 -9.03
C ASN A 38 -1.91 -4.39 -9.12
N GLU A 39 -1.12 -5.27 -9.73
CA GLU A 39 0.28 -4.98 -10.00
C GLU A 39 0.43 -4.07 -11.21
N VAL A 40 0.94 -2.85 -10.98
CA VAL A 40 1.13 -1.83 -12.02
C VAL A 40 2.56 -1.89 -12.57
N LEU A 41 3.53 -2.13 -11.69
CA LEU A 41 4.93 -2.22 -12.07
C LEU A 41 5.66 -3.22 -11.18
N TYR A 42 6.42 -4.11 -11.81
CA TYR A 42 7.49 -4.87 -11.18
C TYR A 42 8.77 -4.64 -11.98
N ARG A 43 9.82 -4.17 -11.32
CA ARG A 43 11.10 -3.90 -11.96
C ARG A 43 12.26 -4.39 -11.12
N HIS A 44 13.05 -5.28 -11.70
CA HIS A 44 14.34 -5.69 -11.17
C HIS A 44 15.45 -4.92 -11.91
N LYS A 45 16.32 -4.25 -11.17
CA LYS A 45 17.49 -3.54 -11.71
C LYS A 45 18.75 -4.08 -11.07
N GLU A 46 19.75 -4.32 -11.90
CA GLU A 46 21.12 -4.58 -11.46
C GLU A 46 21.94 -3.34 -11.80
N ARG A 47 22.53 -2.72 -10.76
CA ARG A 47 23.39 -1.55 -10.92
C ARG A 47 24.78 -1.96 -11.38
N ALA A 48 25.51 -1.01 -11.97
CA ALA A 48 26.89 -1.22 -12.41
C ALA A 48 27.86 -1.63 -11.27
N ASP A 49 27.50 -1.35 -10.01
CA ASP A 49 28.24 -1.79 -8.81
C ASP A 49 27.86 -3.20 -8.33
N GLY A 50 27.08 -3.96 -9.13
CA GLY A 50 26.63 -5.32 -8.83
C GLY A 50 25.51 -5.41 -7.80
N LYS A 51 25.00 -4.28 -7.29
CA LYS A 51 23.88 -4.27 -6.34
C LYS A 51 22.55 -4.41 -7.08
N LYS A 52 21.65 -5.18 -6.48
CA LYS A 52 20.30 -5.40 -7.02
C LYS A 52 19.29 -4.50 -6.33
N GLU A 53 18.32 -4.06 -7.11
CA GLU A 53 17.22 -3.22 -6.68
C GLU A 53 15.90 -3.77 -7.21
N ILE A 54 14.85 -3.64 -6.41
CA ILE A 54 13.49 -3.98 -6.80
C ILE A 54 12.62 -2.75 -6.59
N GLU A 55 11.83 -2.43 -7.60
CA GLU A 55 10.78 -1.42 -7.56
C GLU A 55 9.45 -2.10 -7.87
N LEU A 56 8.50 -1.97 -6.96
CA LEU A 56 7.18 -2.55 -7.03
C LEU A 56 6.13 -1.44 -6.85
N VAL A 57 5.17 -1.36 -7.76
CA VAL A 57 4.03 -0.45 -7.65
C VAL A 57 2.74 -1.24 -7.74
N TRP A 58 1.94 -1.17 -6.69
CA TRP A 58 0.58 -1.72 -6.69
C TRP A 58 -0.47 -0.62 -6.59
N GLU A 59 -1.60 -0.89 -7.22
CA GLU A 59 -2.84 -0.17 -7.03
C GLU A 59 -3.83 -1.09 -6.31
N CYS A 60 -4.01 -0.84 -5.01
CA CYS A 60 -4.94 -1.59 -4.18
C CYS A 60 -6.28 -0.85 -4.14
N ILE A 61 -7.37 -1.49 -4.54
CA ILE A 61 -8.71 -0.89 -4.59
C ILE A 61 -9.72 -1.67 -3.75
N LYS A 62 -10.67 -0.96 -3.15
CA LYS A 62 -11.76 -1.54 -2.37
C LYS A 62 -13.04 -0.73 -2.57
N ASP A 63 -14.07 -1.36 -3.11
CA ASP A 63 -15.38 -0.73 -3.28
C ASP A 63 -16.11 -0.67 -1.94
N VAL A 64 -16.46 0.53 -1.52
CA VAL A 64 -17.07 0.77 -0.20
C VAL A 64 -18.57 0.96 -0.34
N ASP A 65 -18.98 1.68 -1.38
CA ASP A 65 -20.37 1.81 -1.79
C ASP A 65 -20.46 1.91 -3.33
N SER A 66 -21.65 2.18 -3.87
CA SER A 66 -21.86 2.31 -5.32
C SER A 66 -21.18 3.55 -5.94
N TYR A 67 -20.76 4.52 -5.13
CA TYR A 67 -20.22 5.80 -5.57
C TYR A 67 -18.77 6.03 -5.13
N THR A 68 -18.32 5.39 -4.05
CA THR A 68 -17.05 5.60 -3.36
C THR A 68 -16.20 4.34 -3.38
N ARG A 69 -14.96 4.51 -3.83
CA ARG A 69 -13.93 3.48 -3.85
C ARG A 69 -12.71 3.97 -3.08
N PHE A 70 -12.17 3.12 -2.21
CA PHE A 70 -10.86 3.34 -1.61
C PHE A 70 -9.78 2.91 -2.59
N LYS A 71 -8.71 3.70 -2.64
CA LYS A 71 -7.55 3.46 -3.48
C LYS A 71 -6.29 3.73 -2.66
N ILE A 72 -5.47 2.70 -2.47
CA ILE A 72 -4.16 2.82 -1.84
C ILE A 72 -3.10 2.50 -2.90
N ASN A 73 -2.32 3.51 -3.26
CA ASN A 73 -1.15 3.31 -4.10
C ASN A 73 0.02 2.90 -3.22
N VAL A 74 0.54 1.71 -3.48
CA VAL A 74 1.70 1.13 -2.81
C VAL A 74 2.90 1.32 -3.73
N ASN A 75 3.97 1.94 -3.22
CA ASN A 75 5.25 2.00 -3.90
C ASN A 75 6.30 1.45 -2.95
N LEU A 76 6.83 0.28 -3.28
CA LEU A 76 7.86 -0.40 -2.52
C LEU A 76 9.16 -0.38 -3.31
N PHE A 77 10.18 0.21 -2.72
CA PHE A 77 11.54 0.18 -3.22
C PHE A 77 12.43 -0.64 -2.29
N ILE A 78 13.23 -1.53 -2.86
CA ILE A 78 14.22 -2.32 -2.14
C ILE A 78 15.57 -2.12 -2.82
N GLY A 79 16.55 -1.62 -2.07
CA GLY A 79 17.90 -1.35 -2.55
C GLY A 79 18.95 -2.20 -1.85
N GLY A 80 20.12 -2.30 -2.48
CA GLY A 80 21.31 -2.88 -1.86
C GLY A 80 21.18 -4.37 -1.53
N ILE A 81 20.40 -5.12 -2.31
CA ILE A 81 20.08 -6.52 -2.01
C ILE A 81 21.34 -7.38 -2.12
N VAL A 82 21.74 -7.99 -1.00
CA VAL A 82 22.87 -8.92 -0.91
C VAL A 82 22.45 -10.15 -0.11
N LYS A 83 22.64 -11.35 -0.67
CA LYS A 83 22.34 -12.60 0.04
C LYS A 83 23.35 -12.84 1.17
N ALA A 84 22.86 -13.22 2.34
CA ALA A 84 23.66 -13.53 3.51
C ALA A 84 23.09 -14.73 4.29
N GLU A 85 23.96 -15.44 5.00
CA GLU A 85 23.54 -16.42 6.01
C GLU A 85 23.68 -15.80 7.40
N VAL A 86 22.57 -15.74 8.12
CA VAL A 86 22.51 -15.17 9.47
C VAL A 86 22.06 -16.23 10.47
N VAL A 87 22.57 -16.17 11.70
CA VAL A 87 22.12 -17.05 12.79
C VAL A 87 20.94 -16.37 13.50
N LYS A 88 19.74 -16.92 13.33
CA LYS A 88 18.51 -16.50 14.03
C LYS A 88 18.02 -17.68 14.87
N ASP A 89 17.81 -17.46 16.17
CA ASP A 89 17.35 -18.49 17.12
C ASP A 89 18.22 -19.76 17.12
N GLY A 90 19.55 -19.59 17.00
CA GLY A 90 20.52 -20.70 16.97
C GLY A 90 20.56 -21.50 15.66
N LYS A 91 19.77 -21.11 14.64
CA LYS A 91 19.73 -21.75 13.32
C LYS A 91 20.30 -20.82 12.25
N LYS A 92 21.05 -21.38 11.30
CA LYS A 92 21.48 -20.64 10.10
C LYS A 92 20.29 -20.50 9.15
N VAL A 93 19.97 -19.25 8.81
CA VAL A 93 18.89 -18.90 7.89
C VAL A 93 19.46 -18.03 6.78
N LYS A 94 19.08 -18.33 5.53
CA LYS A 94 19.39 -17.49 4.37
C LYS A 94 18.43 -16.31 4.35
N MET A 95 18.97 -15.10 4.30
CA MET A 95 18.22 -13.85 4.24
C MET A 95 18.94 -12.87 3.31
N GLU A 96 18.25 -11.81 2.91
CA GLU A 96 18.84 -10.72 2.14
C GLU A 96 19.12 -9.52 3.05
N LYS A 97 20.35 -8.99 2.99
CA LYS A 97 20.64 -7.65 3.48
C LYS A 97 20.08 -6.65 2.48
N CYS A 98 19.25 -5.72 2.91
CA CYS A 98 18.65 -4.71 2.05
C CYS A 98 18.15 -3.49 2.82
N ASP A 99 17.89 -2.42 2.06
CA ASP A 99 17.18 -1.22 2.49
C ASP A 99 15.81 -1.20 1.83
N THR A 100 14.73 -1.24 2.61
CA THR A 100 13.35 -1.20 2.10
C THR A 100 12.70 0.14 2.41
N ASP A 101 11.99 0.70 1.43
CA ASP A 101 11.19 1.92 1.53
C ASP A 101 9.78 1.65 0.99
N LEU A 102 8.82 1.43 1.90
CA LEU A 102 7.41 1.23 1.59
C LEU A 102 6.66 2.53 1.75
N LYS A 103 6.12 3.07 0.65
CA LYS A 103 5.27 4.26 0.63
C LYS A 103 3.84 3.87 0.31
N LEU A 104 2.92 4.33 1.14
CA LEU A 104 1.49 4.10 0.99
C LEU A 104 0.81 5.46 0.82
N LYS A 105 0.03 5.63 -0.24
CA LYS A 105 -0.75 6.85 -0.49
C LYS A 105 -2.22 6.49 -0.61
N ALA A 106 -3.02 6.94 0.35
CA ALA A 106 -4.44 6.67 0.39
C ALA A 106 -5.24 7.80 -0.28
N LYS A 107 -6.19 7.40 -1.12
CA LYS A 107 -7.08 8.26 -1.86
C LYS A 107 -8.51 7.72 -1.79
N VAL A 108 -9.47 8.63 -1.73
CA VAL A 108 -10.87 8.32 -1.99
C VAL A 108 -11.20 8.65 -3.44
N VAL A 109 -11.76 7.69 -4.16
CA VAL A 109 -12.22 7.84 -5.54
C VAL A 109 -13.74 7.96 -5.55
N LYS A 110 -14.23 9.09 -6.05
CA LYS A 110 -15.66 9.42 -6.17
C LYS A 110 -16.13 9.16 -7.59
N ASP A 111 -17.39 8.71 -7.73
CA ASP A 111 -18.03 8.47 -9.01
C ASP A 111 -17.19 7.52 -9.89
N TYR A 112 -16.73 6.39 -9.31
CA TYR A 112 -15.87 5.42 -10.02
C TYR A 112 -16.62 4.62 -11.10
N LYS A 113 -17.96 4.57 -11.00
CA LYS A 113 -18.88 3.92 -11.96
C LYS A 113 -19.52 4.89 -12.95
N ASN A 114 -19.11 6.17 -12.97
CA ASN A 114 -19.64 7.21 -13.86
C ASN A 114 -21.19 7.28 -13.90
N HIS A 115 -21.84 7.23 -12.74
CA HIS A 115 -23.31 7.15 -12.64
C HIS A 115 -24.04 8.39 -13.20
N PHE A 116 -23.31 9.47 -13.50
CA PHE A 116 -23.87 10.76 -13.89
C PHE A 116 -23.53 11.20 -15.33
N GLU A 117 -23.20 10.28 -16.23
CA GLU A 117 -23.03 10.61 -17.66
C GLU A 117 -24.34 11.07 -18.32
N ASN A 118 -25.51 10.66 -17.79
CA ASN A 118 -26.81 11.12 -18.27
C ASN A 118 -27.10 12.59 -17.91
N ALA A 119 -27.31 13.43 -18.93
CA ALA A 119 -27.54 14.87 -18.79
C ALA A 119 -28.73 15.24 -17.87
N PHE A 120 -29.75 14.37 -17.77
CA PHE A 120 -30.93 14.54 -16.91
C PHE A 120 -30.65 14.40 -15.40
N LEU A 121 -29.58 13.70 -15.00
CA LEU A 121 -29.23 13.47 -13.59
C LEU A 121 -28.22 14.50 -13.03
N LYS A 122 -27.67 15.36 -13.89
CA LYS A 122 -26.72 16.43 -13.52
C LYS A 122 -27.21 17.39 -12.42
N PRO A 123 -28.48 17.87 -12.38
CA PRO A 123 -28.93 18.73 -11.30
C PRO A 123 -29.09 17.99 -9.96
N PHE A 124 -29.44 16.70 -9.98
CA PHE A 124 -29.50 15.86 -8.77
C PHE A 124 -28.11 15.52 -8.22
N LYS A 125 -27.11 15.38 -9.09
CA LYS A 125 -25.69 15.26 -8.70
C LYS A 125 -25.26 16.41 -7.79
N TYR A 126 -25.57 17.64 -8.19
CA TYR A 126 -25.16 18.83 -7.43
C TYR A 126 -25.80 18.89 -6.04
N LEU A 127 -27.06 18.48 -5.88
CA LEU A 127 -27.72 18.44 -4.57
C LEU A 127 -27.19 17.30 -3.68
N TYR A 128 -26.94 16.12 -4.25
CA TYR A 128 -26.39 14.97 -3.55
C TYR A 128 -24.95 15.22 -3.07
N GLU A 129 -24.10 15.78 -3.94
CA GLU A 129 -22.71 16.16 -3.62
C GLU A 129 -22.64 17.24 -2.54
N ARG A 130 -23.56 18.22 -2.56
CA ARG A 130 -23.52 19.36 -1.64
C ARG A 130 -23.98 19.04 -0.22
N VAL A 131 -24.95 18.13 -0.06
CA VAL A 131 -25.62 17.92 1.24
C VAL A 131 -25.26 16.57 1.87
N TRP A 132 -25.31 15.49 1.10
CA TRP A 132 -25.13 14.14 1.64
C TRP A 132 -23.68 13.66 1.60
N TYR A 133 -22.93 14.13 0.60
CA TYR A 133 -21.61 13.58 0.36
C TYR A 133 -20.53 14.11 1.32
N LYS A 134 -20.67 15.32 1.90
CA LYS A 134 -19.62 15.89 2.75
C LYS A 134 -19.40 15.10 4.05
N ALA A 135 -20.47 14.86 4.81
CA ALA A 135 -20.40 14.10 6.07
C ALA A 135 -20.01 12.62 5.85
N THR A 136 -20.56 12.02 4.79
CA THR A 136 -20.25 10.64 4.41
C THR A 136 -18.79 10.51 3.96
N LEU A 137 -18.28 11.48 3.19
CA LEU A 137 -16.90 11.52 2.75
C LEU A 137 -15.93 11.68 3.92
N ASP A 138 -16.20 12.56 4.87
CA ASP A 138 -15.35 12.73 6.04
C ASP A 138 -15.29 11.44 6.89
N THR A 139 -16.42 10.74 7.02
CA THR A 139 -16.47 9.40 7.64
C THR A 139 -15.61 8.39 6.88
N TRP A 140 -15.71 8.39 5.54
CA TRP A 140 -14.93 7.51 4.67
C TRP A 140 -13.44 7.82 4.72
N ARG A 141 -13.05 9.09 4.78
CA ARG A 141 -11.66 9.51 4.97
C ARG A 141 -11.10 8.98 6.30
N GLY A 142 -11.84 9.14 7.39
CA GLY A 142 -11.44 8.63 8.70
C GLY A 142 -11.24 7.11 8.69
N LYS A 143 -12.16 6.35 8.10
CA LYS A 143 -12.02 4.89 7.94
C LYS A 143 -10.82 4.50 7.10
N LEU A 144 -10.56 5.20 5.99
CA LEU A 144 -9.41 4.93 5.14
C LEU A 144 -8.08 5.27 5.84
N GLU A 145 -8.07 6.32 6.66
CA GLU A 145 -6.92 6.67 7.49
C GLU A 145 -6.66 5.60 8.56
N GLU A 146 -7.69 5.12 9.26
CA GLU A 146 -7.58 4.00 10.20
C GLU A 146 -7.04 2.73 9.53
N GLU A 147 -7.52 2.38 8.34
CA GLU A 147 -7.01 1.25 7.57
C GLU A 147 -5.54 1.44 7.17
N LEU A 148 -5.13 2.65 6.77
CA LEU A 148 -3.74 2.95 6.43
C LEU A 148 -2.82 2.82 7.66
N ILE A 149 -3.24 3.35 8.81
CA ILE A 149 -2.52 3.24 10.09
C ILE A 149 -2.39 1.78 10.50
N LYS A 150 -3.45 0.98 10.32
CA LYS A 150 -3.41 -0.46 10.58
C LYS A 150 -2.37 -1.15 9.70
N ILE A 151 -2.37 -0.87 8.38
CA ILE A 151 -1.37 -1.43 7.46
C ILE A 151 0.04 -1.04 7.89
N GLU A 152 0.27 0.24 8.19
CA GLU A 152 1.56 0.74 8.65
C GLU A 152 2.05 0.02 9.91
N ASN A 153 1.17 -0.15 10.90
CA ASN A 153 1.50 -0.80 12.17
C ASN A 153 1.77 -2.29 11.99
N GLU A 154 0.98 -3.00 11.19
CA GLU A 154 1.18 -4.41 10.87
C GLU A 154 2.53 -4.64 10.15
N MET A 155 2.88 -3.77 9.20
CA MET A 155 4.17 -3.86 8.52
C MET A 155 5.35 -3.55 9.45
N LYS A 156 5.22 -2.56 10.34
CA LYS A 156 6.22 -2.29 11.38
C LYS A 156 6.37 -3.47 12.34
N ALA A 157 5.28 -4.08 12.76
CA ALA A 157 5.27 -5.24 13.64
C ALA A 157 5.96 -6.45 12.96
N PHE A 158 5.59 -6.73 11.70
CA PHE A 158 6.24 -7.76 10.89
C PHE A 158 7.75 -7.54 10.81
N LEU A 159 8.20 -6.33 10.49
CA LEU A 159 9.62 -6.00 10.37
C LEU A 159 10.37 -6.11 11.70
N ASN A 160 9.72 -5.83 12.82
CA ASN A 160 10.31 -5.98 14.15
C ASN A 160 10.44 -7.45 14.59
N LEU A 161 9.54 -8.33 14.13
CA LEU A 161 9.55 -9.76 14.46
C LEU A 161 10.46 -10.56 13.51
N GLN A 162 10.38 -10.25 12.21
CA GLN A 162 11.07 -11.01 11.17
C GLN A 162 12.42 -10.42 10.80
N GLY A 163 12.52 -9.10 10.76
CA GLY A 163 13.73 -8.39 10.36
C GLY A 163 14.80 -8.39 11.45
N ILE A 164 16.06 -8.52 11.04
CA ILE A 164 17.21 -8.30 11.91
C ILE A 164 17.80 -6.94 11.53
N ARG A 165 17.62 -5.93 12.37
CA ARG A 165 18.16 -4.59 12.13
C ARG A 165 19.67 -4.60 12.26
N VAL A 166 20.34 -3.97 11.30
CA VAL A 166 21.77 -3.68 11.40
C VAL A 166 21.90 -2.31 12.07
N LYS A 167 22.70 -2.24 13.15
CA LYS A 167 23.04 -0.97 13.81
C LYS A 167 23.91 -0.10 12.91
#